data_AF-A0A932H960-F1
#
_entry.id   AF-A0A932H960-F1
#
_cell.length_a   1.000
_cell.length_b   1.000
_cell.length_c   1.000
_cell.angle_alpha   90.00
_cell.angle_beta   90.00
_cell.angle_gamma   90.00
#
_symmetry.space_group_name_H-M   'P 1'
#
loop_
_entity.id
_entity.type
_entity.pdbx_description
1 polymer ?
#
loop_
_entity_poly.entity_id
_entity_poly.type
_entity_poly.pdbx_seq_one_letter_code
_entity_poly.pdbx_strand_id
1 'polypeptide(L)'
;REMGAGMLRSSRSPIFAENKDFVTAIFDRQLRLVAQTAYIPVLMGASPFAVKAISDHFVEEVHEGDVMILNDPYRGNNHLPDISVVKPIFFDGRLRFWVLARGHHADIGGGGAGGYNPNAKTIWEEGLRIPPARLYESGKYNRDVRDLILLNVRLPILVDGDLQCQVGACNVGERALWQLLQQYGCESVDSVIEEILCRSERQMRARIRDIPDGVYGAERELDHLLDTQLQQFLSEYRFFLLYRSLLDHCS
;
A
#
# COMPACT_ATOMS: atom_id res chain seq x y z
N ARG A 1 -14.20 -3.15 2.62
CA ARG A 1 -15.11 -3.84 1.68
C ARG A 1 -15.74 -2.87 0.70
N GLU A 2 -16.49 -1.86 1.13
CA GLU A 2 -17.13 -0.89 0.22
C GLU A 2 -16.13 -0.15 -0.66
N MET A 3 -14.98 0.27 -0.11
CA MET A 3 -13.90 0.85 -0.90
C MET A 3 -13.47 -0.05 -2.07
N GLY A 4 -13.23 -1.34 -1.79
CA GLY A 4 -12.85 -2.31 -2.81
C GLY A 4 -13.99 -2.63 -3.79
N ALA A 5 -15.24 -2.59 -3.36
CA ALA A 5 -16.39 -2.70 -4.26
C ALA A 5 -16.50 -1.48 -5.20
N GLY A 6 -16.16 -0.28 -4.70
CA GLY A 6 -15.98 0.93 -5.49
C GLY A 6 -14.93 0.70 -6.59
N MET A 7 -13.73 0.26 -6.21
CA MET A 7 -12.64 -0.05 -7.14
C MET A 7 -13.09 -0.97 -8.29
N LEU A 8 -13.74 -2.09 -7.97
CA LEU A 8 -14.21 -3.06 -8.98
C LEU A 8 -15.21 -2.47 -9.97
N ARG A 9 -16.09 -1.57 -9.50
CA ARG A 9 -17.20 -1.03 -10.31
C ARG A 9 -16.81 0.21 -11.11
N SER A 10 -15.81 0.96 -10.66
CA SER A 10 -15.35 2.18 -11.34
C SER A 10 -14.08 1.99 -12.15
N SER A 11 -13.38 0.85 -12.00
CA SER A 11 -12.18 0.57 -12.79
C SER A 11 -12.47 0.54 -14.29
N ARG A 12 -11.51 1.04 -15.06
CA ARG A 12 -11.47 0.90 -16.51
C ARG A 12 -10.47 -0.14 -16.97
N SER A 13 -9.49 -0.50 -16.14
CA SER A 13 -8.52 -1.54 -16.46
C SER A 13 -9.03 -2.93 -16.07
N PRO A 14 -8.72 -3.97 -16.88
CA PRO A 14 -8.98 -5.35 -16.51
C PRO A 14 -8.16 -5.78 -15.28
N ILE A 15 -7.07 -5.09 -14.97
CA ILE A 15 -6.22 -5.38 -13.82
C ILE A 15 -6.99 -5.20 -12.51
N PHE A 16 -7.75 -4.12 -12.35
CA PHE A 16 -8.61 -4.01 -11.16
C PHE A 16 -9.96 -4.70 -11.34
N ALA A 17 -10.60 -4.59 -12.51
CA ALA A 17 -11.97 -5.06 -12.71
C ALA A 17 -12.08 -6.60 -12.71
N GLU A 18 -11.11 -7.29 -13.31
CA GLU A 18 -11.15 -8.74 -13.52
C GLU A 18 -10.12 -9.46 -12.64
N ASN A 19 -8.86 -9.02 -12.66
CA ASN A 19 -7.78 -9.67 -11.89
C ASN A 19 -7.83 -9.32 -10.40
N LYS A 20 -8.47 -8.19 -10.05
CA LYS A 20 -8.57 -7.68 -8.68
C LYS A 20 -7.19 -7.43 -8.05
N ASP A 21 -6.25 -6.96 -8.85
CA ASP A 21 -4.87 -6.72 -8.43
C ASP A 21 -4.74 -5.38 -7.68
N PHE A 22 -5.40 -5.31 -6.53
CA PHE A 22 -5.40 -4.15 -5.66
C PHE A 22 -5.72 -4.52 -4.21
N VAL A 23 -5.45 -3.60 -3.29
CA VAL A 23 -5.84 -3.68 -1.89
C VAL A 23 -6.38 -2.33 -1.42
N THR A 24 -7.24 -2.40 -0.42
CA THR A 24 -7.71 -1.21 0.30
C THR A 24 -7.47 -1.40 1.79
N ALA A 25 -7.05 -0.35 2.47
CA ALA A 25 -6.68 -0.42 3.88
C ALA A 25 -7.07 0.86 4.62
N ILE A 26 -7.31 0.71 5.92
CA ILE A 26 -7.54 1.78 6.88
C ILE A 26 -6.48 1.65 7.95
N PHE A 27 -5.81 2.75 8.22
CA PHE A 27 -4.83 2.90 9.29
C PHE A 27 -5.33 3.95 10.27
N ASP A 28 -5.02 3.78 11.55
CA ASP A 28 -5.28 4.83 12.53
C ASP A 28 -4.25 5.97 12.44
N ARG A 29 -4.41 7.00 13.28
CA ARG A 29 -3.46 8.11 13.42
C ARG A 29 -2.04 7.69 13.83
N GLN A 30 -1.84 6.48 14.37
CA GLN A 30 -0.52 5.91 14.68
C GLN A 30 0.06 5.11 13.51
N LEU A 31 -0.59 5.12 12.34
CA LEU A 31 -0.20 4.35 11.16
C LEU A 31 -0.29 2.83 11.37
N ARG A 32 -1.08 2.37 12.35
CA ARG A 32 -1.35 0.95 12.59
C ARG A 32 -2.47 0.50 11.68
N LEU A 33 -2.27 -0.62 11.00
CA LEU A 33 -3.27 -1.21 10.09
C LEU A 33 -4.47 -1.72 10.89
N VAL A 34 -5.61 -1.05 10.76
CA VAL A 34 -6.85 -1.37 11.50
C VAL A 34 -7.70 -2.38 10.74
N ALA A 35 -7.91 -2.11 9.45
CA ALA A 35 -8.77 -2.92 8.61
C ALA A 35 -8.29 -2.92 7.17
N GLN A 36 -8.60 -4.00 6.45
CA GLN A 36 -8.21 -4.14 5.06
C GLN A 36 -9.20 -4.98 4.26
N THR A 37 -9.13 -4.85 2.95
CA THR A 37 -9.67 -5.83 2.01
C THR A 37 -8.54 -6.20 1.06
N ALA A 38 -7.94 -7.35 1.32
CA ALA A 38 -6.84 -7.89 0.54
C ALA A 38 -7.40 -8.81 -0.56
N TYR A 39 -7.13 -8.47 -1.82
CA TYR A 39 -7.33 -9.40 -2.94
C TYR A 39 -6.01 -10.09 -3.30
N ILE A 40 -4.88 -9.36 -3.24
CA ILE A 40 -3.52 -9.89 -3.41
C ILE A 40 -2.68 -9.63 -2.15
N PRO A 41 -2.18 -10.67 -1.46
CA PRO A 41 -1.43 -10.51 -0.20
C PRO A 41 -0.11 -9.74 -0.30
N VAL A 42 0.60 -9.76 -1.43
CA VAL A 42 1.90 -9.06 -1.55
C VAL A 42 1.75 -7.54 -1.46
N LEU A 43 0.71 -6.98 -2.09
CA LEU A 43 0.37 -5.56 -2.06
C LEU A 43 0.09 -5.09 -0.63
N MET A 44 -0.58 -5.92 0.14
CA MET A 44 -0.89 -5.67 1.55
C MET A 44 0.40 -5.52 2.38
N GLY A 45 1.35 -6.45 2.23
CA GLY A 45 2.57 -6.45 3.05
C GLY A 45 3.38 -5.16 2.95
N ALA A 46 3.39 -4.53 1.77
CA ALA A 46 4.10 -3.27 1.56
C ALA A 46 3.26 -2.01 1.88
N SER A 47 1.96 -2.14 2.20
CA SER A 47 1.06 -0.99 2.42
C SER A 47 1.42 -0.17 3.67
N PRO A 48 1.75 -0.75 4.84
CA PRO A 48 2.17 0.03 6.01
C PRO A 48 3.40 0.90 5.74
N PHE A 49 4.35 0.40 4.95
CA PHE A 49 5.57 1.13 4.61
C PHE A 49 5.29 2.35 3.72
N ALA A 50 4.34 2.26 2.79
CA ALA A 50 3.96 3.40 1.96
C ALA A 50 3.26 4.50 2.77
N VAL A 51 2.30 4.14 3.63
CA VAL A 51 1.63 5.13 4.48
C VAL A 51 2.64 5.79 5.41
N LYS A 52 3.56 5.01 5.99
CA LYS A 52 4.66 5.55 6.79
C LYS A 52 5.56 6.49 6.00
N ALA A 53 6.02 6.09 4.82
CA ALA A 53 6.89 6.93 3.99
C ALA A 53 6.22 8.25 3.57
N ILE A 54 4.92 8.23 3.28
CA ILE A 54 4.13 9.44 3.01
C ILE A 54 4.02 10.31 4.27
N SER A 55 3.67 9.71 5.42
CA SER A 55 3.54 10.44 6.68
C SER A 55 4.85 11.06 7.14
N ASP A 56 5.98 10.35 6.98
CA ASP A 56 7.32 10.83 7.32
C ASP A 56 7.80 11.94 6.34
N HIS A 57 7.26 11.98 5.12
CA HIS A 57 7.65 12.98 4.13
C HIS A 57 6.93 14.32 4.32
N PHE A 58 5.63 14.27 4.61
CA PHE A 58 4.78 15.46 4.76
C PHE A 58 4.55 15.82 6.24
N VAL A 59 5.53 15.59 7.12
CA VAL A 59 5.41 15.77 8.58
C VAL A 59 4.69 17.07 8.92
N GLU A 60 3.53 16.97 9.57
CA GLU A 60 2.68 18.10 9.96
C GLU A 60 2.14 18.99 8.82
N GLU A 61 2.49 18.72 7.56
CA GLU A 61 2.03 19.42 6.35
C GLU A 61 0.89 18.70 5.61
N VAL A 62 0.22 17.76 6.28
CA VAL A 62 -0.98 17.11 5.75
C VAL A 62 -2.21 17.88 6.14
N HIS A 63 -3.07 18.16 5.16
CA HIS A 63 -4.29 18.92 5.35
C HIS A 63 -5.52 18.12 4.90
N GLU A 64 -6.68 18.53 5.41
CA GLU A 64 -7.95 17.98 4.95
C GLU A 64 -8.13 18.20 3.44
N GLY A 65 -8.54 17.15 2.73
CA GLY A 65 -8.68 17.17 1.27
C GLY A 65 -7.40 16.87 0.49
N ASP A 66 -6.24 16.72 1.15
CA ASP A 66 -5.05 16.20 0.50
C ASP A 66 -5.25 14.74 0.08
N VAL A 67 -4.62 14.35 -1.03
CA VAL A 67 -4.48 12.95 -1.45
C VAL A 67 -3.07 12.76 -1.98
N MET A 68 -2.36 11.77 -1.45
CA MET A 68 -0.96 11.52 -1.76
C MET A 68 -0.78 10.28 -2.62
N ILE A 69 0.32 10.26 -3.38
CA ILE A 69 0.70 9.19 -4.29
C ILE A 69 2.16 8.76 -4.05
N LEU A 70 2.46 7.47 -4.25
CA LEU A 70 3.79 6.89 -4.09
C LEU A 70 3.88 5.54 -4.85
N ASN A 71 4.98 5.32 -5.58
CA ASN A 71 5.35 3.97 -6.07
C ASN A 71 6.86 3.64 -5.94
N ASP A 72 7.67 4.54 -5.38
CA ASP A 72 9.12 4.35 -5.31
C ASP A 72 9.48 3.14 -4.40
N PRO A 73 10.09 2.06 -4.91
CA PRO A 73 10.39 0.86 -4.14
C PRO A 73 11.38 1.11 -3.00
N TYR A 74 12.22 2.14 -3.14
CA TYR A 74 13.17 2.53 -2.11
C TYR A 74 12.54 3.37 -0.98
N ARG A 75 11.24 3.69 -1.08
CA ARG A 75 10.50 4.54 -0.14
C ARG A 75 9.16 3.93 0.26
N GLY A 76 9.12 2.61 0.48
CA GLY A 76 7.93 1.94 1.02
C GLY A 76 7.01 1.29 0.00
N ASN A 77 7.53 0.97 -1.19
CA ASN A 77 6.83 0.20 -2.19
C ASN A 77 7.54 -1.12 -2.53
N ASN A 78 6.85 -2.05 -3.21
CA ASN A 78 7.42 -3.35 -3.60
C ASN A 78 7.98 -3.36 -5.03
N HIS A 79 7.32 -2.70 -6.00
CA HIS A 79 7.80 -2.51 -7.36
C HIS A 79 7.03 -1.38 -8.07
N LEU A 80 7.54 -0.88 -9.19
CA LEU A 80 7.02 0.35 -9.81
C LEU A 80 5.55 0.30 -10.23
N PRO A 81 5.01 -0.79 -10.81
CA PRO A 81 3.61 -0.80 -11.23
C PRO A 81 2.59 -0.66 -10.09
N ASP A 82 2.96 -0.99 -8.85
CA ASP A 82 2.04 -0.88 -7.72
C ASP A 82 2.01 0.55 -7.19
N ILE A 83 0.99 1.31 -7.57
CA ILE A 83 0.86 2.70 -7.14
C ILE A 83 -0.02 2.77 -5.90
N SER A 84 0.48 3.43 -4.86
CA SER A 84 -0.26 3.71 -3.62
C SER A 84 -0.91 5.08 -3.71
N VAL A 85 -2.22 5.15 -3.48
CA VAL A 85 -2.95 6.39 -3.24
C VAL A 85 -3.39 6.39 -1.79
N VAL A 86 -3.06 7.46 -1.06
CA VAL A 86 -3.27 7.56 0.38
C VAL A 86 -3.95 8.88 0.71
N LYS A 87 -5.03 8.81 1.49
CA LYS A 87 -5.80 9.98 1.94
C LYS A 87 -5.78 10.08 3.47
N PRO A 88 -5.32 11.20 4.05
CA PRO A 88 -5.48 11.48 5.47
C PRO A 88 -6.93 11.89 5.74
N ILE A 89 -7.52 11.36 6.82
CA ILE A 89 -8.91 11.63 7.19
C ILE A 89 -8.94 12.47 8.45
N PHE A 90 -9.52 13.65 8.34
CA PHE A 90 -9.70 14.58 9.43
C PHE A 90 -11.12 14.48 10.01
N PHE A 91 -11.26 14.72 11.31
CA PHE A 91 -12.53 14.88 12.00
C PHE A 91 -12.34 15.90 13.12
N ASP A 92 -13.24 16.89 13.22
CA ASP A 92 -13.11 18.04 14.13
C ASP A 92 -11.73 18.70 14.07
N GLY A 93 -11.21 18.90 12.85
CA GLY A 93 -9.92 19.55 12.60
C GLY A 93 -8.69 18.73 13.02
N ARG A 94 -8.84 17.45 13.37
CA ARG A 94 -7.74 16.57 13.78
C ARG A 94 -7.61 15.39 12.85
N LEU A 95 -6.37 15.02 12.51
CA LEU A 95 -6.07 13.77 11.81
C LEU A 95 -6.49 12.57 12.67
N ARG A 96 -7.32 11.70 12.11
CA ARG A 96 -7.85 10.51 12.81
C ARG A 96 -7.41 9.20 12.18
N PHE A 97 -7.40 9.16 10.84
CA PHE A 97 -7.11 7.96 10.08
C PHE A 97 -6.31 8.28 8.82
N TRP A 98 -5.76 7.22 8.24
CA TRP A 98 -5.28 7.22 6.87
C TRP A 98 -5.99 6.11 6.12
N VAL A 99 -6.41 6.40 4.90
CA VAL A 99 -7.07 5.45 4.02
C VAL A 99 -6.16 5.23 2.81
N LEU A 100 -5.93 3.98 2.44
CA LEU A 100 -5.09 3.61 1.31
C LEU A 100 -5.89 2.79 0.29
N ALA A 101 -5.67 3.09 -0.98
CA ALA A 101 -5.98 2.24 -2.10
C ALA A 101 -4.70 2.05 -2.92
N ARG A 102 -4.21 0.81 -3.03
CA ARG A 102 -3.05 0.46 -3.84
C ARG A 102 -3.46 -0.55 -4.90
N GLY A 103 -2.99 -0.38 -6.12
CA GLY A 103 -3.23 -1.34 -7.18
C GLY A 103 -2.09 -1.38 -8.19
N HIS A 104 -2.03 -2.50 -8.92
CA HIS A 104 -1.11 -2.71 -10.02
C HIS A 104 -1.58 -1.97 -11.28
N HIS A 105 -0.83 -1.00 -11.76
CA HIS A 105 -1.16 -0.24 -12.96
C HIS A 105 -0.71 -1.00 -14.21
N ALA A 106 -1.50 -0.90 -15.29
CA ALA A 106 -1.21 -1.59 -16.55
C ALA A 106 0.03 -1.04 -17.28
N ASP A 107 0.53 0.10 -16.87
CA ASP A 107 1.67 0.77 -17.48
C ASP A 107 2.33 1.73 -16.49
N ILE A 108 3.65 1.69 -16.43
CA ILE A 108 4.48 2.61 -15.65
C ILE A 108 5.61 3.21 -16.50
N GLY A 109 5.52 3.10 -17.83
CA GLY A 109 6.55 3.57 -18.75
C GLY A 109 7.71 2.58 -18.85
N GLY A 110 8.95 3.09 -18.86
CA GLY A 110 10.17 2.27 -18.88
C GLY A 110 10.43 1.56 -20.20
N GLY A 111 11.45 0.68 -20.21
CA GLY A 111 11.87 -0.04 -21.42
C GLY A 111 10.99 -1.24 -21.80
N GLY A 112 10.16 -1.73 -20.88
CA GLY A 112 9.32 -2.92 -21.06
C GLY A 112 7.83 -2.61 -21.14
N ALA A 113 7.06 -3.51 -21.75
CA ALA A 113 5.60 -3.43 -21.72
C ALA A 113 5.09 -3.71 -20.30
N GLY A 114 4.12 -2.92 -19.83
CA GLY A 114 3.51 -3.09 -18.51
C GLY A 114 4.45 -2.86 -17.33
N GLY A 115 5.59 -2.19 -17.53
CA GLY A 115 6.58 -1.96 -16.46
C GLY A 115 7.50 -3.14 -16.17
N TYR A 116 7.45 -4.20 -16.98
CA TYR A 116 8.35 -5.35 -16.84
C TYR A 116 9.39 -5.36 -17.94
N ASN A 117 10.60 -4.90 -17.60
CA ASN A 117 11.76 -4.98 -18.47
C ASN A 117 12.75 -6.01 -17.92
N PRO A 118 12.74 -7.27 -18.40
CA PRO A 118 13.66 -8.29 -17.89
C PRO A 118 15.13 -7.95 -18.15
N ASN A 119 15.41 -7.09 -19.13
CA ASN A 119 16.76 -6.66 -19.47
C ASN A 119 17.23 -5.44 -18.69
N ALA A 120 16.37 -4.83 -17.86
CA ALA A 120 16.74 -3.68 -17.06
C ALA A 120 17.94 -4.00 -16.15
N LYS A 121 18.97 -3.17 -16.20
CA LYS A 121 20.14 -3.20 -15.34
C LYS A 121 20.11 -2.12 -14.28
N THR A 122 19.25 -1.11 -14.48
CA THR A 122 19.07 -0.01 -13.54
C THR A 122 17.59 0.33 -13.40
N ILE A 123 17.22 0.88 -12.24
CA ILE A 123 15.83 1.26 -11.96
C ILE A 123 15.28 2.31 -12.94
N TRP A 124 16.14 3.14 -13.55
CA TRP A 124 15.72 4.14 -14.54
C TRP A 124 15.24 3.52 -15.86
N GLU A 125 15.56 2.26 -16.12
CA GLU A 125 15.09 1.50 -17.28
C GLU A 125 13.76 0.78 -17.02
N GLU A 126 13.32 0.71 -15.75
CA GLU A 126 12.12 -0.04 -15.33
C GLU A 126 10.85 0.80 -15.42
N GLY A 127 10.96 2.13 -15.28
CA GLY A 127 9.83 3.04 -15.48
C GLY A 127 9.80 4.23 -14.54
N LEU A 128 8.63 4.86 -14.46
CA LEU A 128 8.39 6.05 -13.68
C LEU A 128 8.46 5.76 -12.18
N ARG A 129 9.35 6.47 -11.49
CA ARG A 129 9.44 6.50 -10.03
C ARG A 129 8.78 7.77 -9.51
N ILE A 130 7.76 7.58 -8.69
CA ILE A 130 6.94 8.60 -8.05
C ILE A 130 7.33 8.61 -6.57
N PRO A 131 8.04 9.65 -6.09
CA PRO A 131 8.27 9.85 -4.66
C PRO A 131 6.94 10.17 -3.96
N PRO A 132 6.89 10.27 -2.61
CA PRO A 132 5.73 10.85 -1.95
C PRO A 132 5.42 12.22 -2.56
N ALA A 133 4.22 12.35 -3.13
CA ALA A 133 3.77 13.57 -3.80
C ALA A 133 2.27 13.80 -3.53
N ARG A 134 1.81 15.05 -3.64
CA ARG A 134 0.37 15.38 -3.56
C ARG A 134 -0.28 15.21 -4.93
N LEU A 135 -1.15 14.22 -5.05
CA LEU A 135 -2.06 14.05 -6.18
C LEU A 135 -3.22 15.05 -6.09
N TYR A 136 -3.75 15.29 -4.89
CA TYR A 136 -4.64 16.41 -4.61
C TYR A 136 -4.07 17.22 -3.45
N GLU A 137 -4.18 18.54 -3.56
CA GLU A 137 -3.79 19.49 -2.53
C GLU A 137 -5.04 20.28 -2.11
N SER A 138 -5.48 20.09 -0.87
CA SER A 138 -6.69 20.71 -0.30
C SER A 138 -7.92 20.58 -1.23
N GLY A 139 -8.13 19.37 -1.76
CA GLY A 139 -9.24 19.05 -2.66
C GLY A 139 -9.06 19.46 -4.12
N LYS A 140 -7.96 20.13 -4.49
CA LYS A 140 -7.66 20.51 -5.88
C LYS A 140 -6.74 19.48 -6.52
N TYR A 141 -7.14 18.99 -7.70
CA TYR A 141 -6.33 18.02 -8.45
C TYR A 141 -5.02 18.67 -8.92
N ASN A 142 -3.88 18.12 -8.51
CA ASN A 142 -2.56 18.57 -8.95
C ASN A 142 -2.32 18.12 -10.40
N ARG A 143 -2.61 19.02 -11.34
CA ARG A 143 -2.48 18.76 -12.77
C ARG A 143 -1.04 18.52 -13.20
N ASP A 144 -0.07 19.18 -12.57
CA ASP A 144 1.33 19.05 -12.96
C ASP A 144 1.87 17.65 -12.62
N VAL A 145 1.55 17.14 -11.43
CA VAL A 145 1.89 15.75 -11.04
C VAL A 145 1.19 14.75 -11.94
N ARG A 146 -0.11 14.94 -12.20
CA ARG A 146 -0.86 14.08 -13.12
C ARG A 146 -0.22 14.07 -14.52
N ASP A 147 -0.02 15.24 -15.11
CA ASP A 147 0.44 15.37 -16.49
C ASP A 147 1.86 14.82 -16.64
N LEU A 148 2.72 14.97 -15.62
CA LEU A 148 4.03 14.31 -15.57
C LEU A 148 3.89 12.78 -15.59
N ILE A 149 2.98 12.20 -14.80
CA ILE A 149 2.72 10.75 -14.82
C ILE A 149 2.22 10.31 -16.19
N LEU A 150 1.18 10.98 -16.71
CA LEU A 150 0.52 10.60 -17.96
C LEU A 150 1.42 10.77 -19.20
N LEU A 151 2.36 11.72 -19.16
CA LEU A 151 3.35 11.92 -20.23
C LEU A 151 4.36 10.75 -20.31
N ASN A 152 4.58 10.04 -19.21
CA ASN A 152 5.60 8.99 -19.10
C ASN A 152 5.03 7.57 -19.26
N VAL A 153 3.77 7.44 -19.66
CA VAL A 153 3.10 6.15 -19.89
C VAL A 153 2.49 6.11 -21.30
N ARG A 154 2.38 4.90 -21.85
CA ARG A 154 1.76 4.57 -23.15
C ARG A 154 0.24 4.45 -23.05
N LEU A 155 -0.29 4.12 -21.86
CA LEU A 155 -1.74 3.94 -21.61
C LEU A 155 -2.35 5.04 -20.71
N PRO A 156 -2.24 6.34 -21.05
CA PRO A 156 -2.59 7.43 -20.13
C PRO A 156 -4.08 7.45 -19.74
N ILE A 157 -5.00 7.04 -20.63
CA ILE A 157 -6.44 6.99 -20.32
C ILE A 157 -6.75 5.93 -19.26
N LEU A 158 -6.04 4.79 -19.31
CA LEU A 158 -6.21 3.73 -18.32
C LEU A 158 -5.56 4.11 -16.99
N VAL A 159 -4.32 4.63 -17.02
CA VAL A 159 -3.60 5.07 -15.81
C VAL A 159 -4.34 6.18 -15.08
N ASP A 160 -4.83 7.22 -15.77
CA ASP A 160 -5.64 8.27 -15.12
C ASP A 160 -6.94 7.70 -14.56
N GLY A 161 -7.61 6.80 -15.32
CA GLY A 161 -8.81 6.11 -14.85
C GLY A 161 -8.59 5.31 -13.56
N ASP A 162 -7.49 4.59 -13.48
CA ASP A 162 -7.11 3.77 -12.33
C ASP A 162 -6.71 4.65 -11.13
N LEU A 163 -6.01 5.76 -11.33
CA LEU A 163 -5.74 6.75 -10.28
C LEU A 163 -7.05 7.36 -9.74
N GLN A 164 -7.95 7.78 -10.61
CA GLN A 164 -9.27 8.31 -10.21
C GLN A 164 -10.11 7.26 -9.47
N CYS A 165 -10.00 6.00 -9.88
CA CYS A 165 -10.63 4.86 -9.21
C CYS A 165 -10.12 4.71 -7.76
N GLN A 166 -8.80 4.76 -7.56
CA GLN A 166 -8.17 4.72 -6.23
C GLN A 166 -8.56 5.91 -5.34
N VAL A 167 -8.61 7.12 -5.90
CA VAL A 167 -9.09 8.33 -5.19
C VAL A 167 -10.55 8.15 -4.78
N GLY A 168 -11.39 7.66 -5.70
CA GLY A 168 -12.81 7.35 -5.43
C GLY A 168 -12.98 6.35 -4.29
N ALA A 169 -12.16 5.30 -4.25
CA ALA A 169 -12.15 4.33 -3.16
C ALA A 169 -11.75 4.97 -1.82
N CYS A 170 -10.75 5.85 -1.81
CA CYS A 170 -10.38 6.59 -0.59
C CYS A 170 -11.52 7.50 -0.11
N ASN A 171 -12.23 8.17 -1.02
CA ASN A 171 -13.40 9.00 -0.70
C ASN A 171 -14.57 8.17 -0.14
N VAL A 172 -14.75 6.91 -0.58
CA VAL A 172 -15.72 5.99 0.04
C VAL A 172 -15.31 5.69 1.48
N GLY A 173 -14.02 5.40 1.72
CA GLY A 173 -13.49 5.14 3.05
C GLY A 173 -13.67 6.33 4.01
N GLU A 174 -13.37 7.54 3.54
CA GLU A 174 -13.58 8.78 4.28
C GLU A 174 -15.04 8.93 4.75
N ARG A 175 -16.01 8.82 3.83
CA ARG A 175 -17.44 8.96 4.19
C ARG A 175 -17.88 7.93 5.22
N ALA A 176 -17.44 6.68 5.08
CA ALA A 176 -17.78 5.62 6.03
C ALA A 176 -17.17 5.88 7.42
N LEU A 177 -15.91 6.34 7.48
CA LEU A 177 -15.25 6.69 8.73
C LEU A 177 -15.87 7.92 9.40
N TRP A 178 -16.28 8.92 8.63
CA TRP A 178 -17.02 10.06 9.15
C TRP A 178 -18.35 9.65 9.79
N GLN A 179 -19.14 8.80 9.10
CA GLN A 179 -20.39 8.28 9.65
C GLN A 179 -20.15 7.51 10.95
N LEU A 180 -19.11 6.67 11.00
CA LEU A 180 -18.72 5.94 12.20
C LEU A 180 -18.39 6.88 13.37
N LEU A 181 -17.57 7.91 13.12
CA LEU A 181 -17.17 8.88 14.13
C LEU A 181 -18.35 9.74 14.62
N GLN A 182 -19.24 10.17 13.71
CA GLN A 182 -20.45 10.91 14.08
C GLN A 182 -21.41 10.08 14.94
N GLN A 183 -21.55 8.79 14.63
CA GLN A 183 -22.49 7.92 15.32
C GLN A 183 -22.01 7.48 16.70
N TYR A 184 -20.72 7.16 16.84
CA TYR A 184 -20.19 6.52 18.05
C TYR A 184 -19.23 7.39 18.85
N GLY A 185 -18.76 8.51 18.29
CA GLY A 185 -17.76 9.38 18.90
C GLY A 185 -16.34 8.85 18.80
N CYS A 186 -15.37 9.77 18.84
CA CYS A 186 -13.95 9.47 18.69
C CYS A 186 -13.41 8.48 19.74
N GLU A 187 -13.80 8.64 21.01
CA GLU A 187 -13.29 7.81 22.12
C GLU A 187 -13.73 6.34 22.00
N SER A 188 -15.01 6.11 21.69
CA SER A 188 -15.54 4.76 21.47
C SER A 188 -14.85 4.08 20.29
N VAL A 189 -14.66 4.81 19.18
CA VAL A 189 -14.00 4.28 17.99
C VAL A 189 -12.53 3.95 18.29
N ASP A 190 -11.81 4.83 18.99
CA ASP A 190 -10.42 4.58 19.39
C ASP A 190 -10.32 3.34 20.30
N SER A 191 -11.22 3.20 21.28
CA SER A 191 -11.25 2.02 22.16
C SER A 191 -11.50 0.72 21.39
N VAL A 192 -12.37 0.74 20.38
CA VAL A 192 -12.64 -0.43 19.53
C VAL A 192 -11.42 -0.77 18.67
N ILE A 193 -10.70 0.23 18.16
CA ILE A 193 -9.46 0.01 17.41
C ILE A 193 -8.42 -0.70 18.27
N GLU A 194 -8.21 -0.24 19.51
CA GLU A 194 -7.28 -0.91 20.43
C GLU A 194 -7.70 -2.37 20.66
N GLU A 195 -8.99 -2.63 20.92
CA GLU A 195 -9.45 -4.01 21.12
C GLU A 195 -9.26 -4.88 19.86
N ILE A 196 -9.50 -4.34 18.66
CA ILE A 196 -9.25 -5.06 17.40
C ILE A 196 -7.77 -5.44 17.27
N LEU A 197 -6.87 -4.50 17.56
CA LEU A 197 -5.42 -4.71 17.46
C LEU A 197 -4.94 -5.71 18.52
N CYS A 198 -5.31 -5.51 19.79
CA CYS A 198 -4.97 -6.42 20.89
C CYS A 198 -5.53 -7.83 20.66
N ARG A 199 -6.76 -7.95 20.15
CA ARG A 199 -7.34 -9.25 19.83
C ARG A 199 -6.65 -9.93 18.65
N SER A 200 -6.19 -9.18 17.66
CA SER A 200 -5.43 -9.73 16.52
C SER A 200 -4.06 -10.23 16.95
N GLU A 201 -3.37 -9.45 17.80
CA GLU A 201 -2.10 -9.83 18.43
C GLU A 201 -2.24 -11.11 19.26
N ARG A 202 -3.23 -11.19 20.16
CA ARG A 202 -3.47 -12.36 21.01
C ARG A 202 -3.74 -13.62 20.19
N GLN A 203 -4.50 -13.49 19.10
CA GLN A 203 -4.79 -14.60 18.18
C GLN A 203 -3.54 -15.06 17.45
N MET A 204 -2.75 -14.13 16.91
CA MET A 204 -1.49 -14.48 16.23
C MET A 204 -0.52 -15.16 17.21
N ARG A 205 -0.37 -14.61 18.41
CA ARG A 205 0.47 -15.20 19.47
C ARG A 205 -0.01 -16.60 19.86
N ALA A 206 -1.31 -16.82 19.94
CA ALA A 206 -1.86 -18.17 20.19
C ALA A 206 -1.47 -19.15 19.08
N ARG A 207 -1.58 -18.76 17.80
CA ARG A 207 -1.15 -19.61 16.67
C ARG A 207 0.35 -19.89 16.67
N ILE A 208 1.15 -18.90 17.04
CA ILE A 208 2.61 -19.08 17.16
C ILE A 208 2.93 -20.07 18.29
N ARG A 209 2.22 -20.04 19.42
CA ARG A 209 2.42 -21.00 20.53
C ARG A 209 2.09 -22.46 20.15
N ASP A 210 1.26 -22.68 19.14
CA ASP A 210 0.95 -24.02 18.65
C ASP A 210 2.10 -24.62 17.80
N ILE A 211 3.07 -23.78 17.39
CA ILE A 211 4.26 -24.22 16.64
C ILE A 211 5.27 -24.78 17.65
N PRO A 212 5.75 -26.03 17.49
CA PRO A 212 6.76 -26.60 18.38
C PRO A 212 8.03 -25.75 18.46
N ASP A 213 8.62 -25.64 19.65
CA ASP A 213 9.92 -25.00 19.81
C ASP A 213 10.97 -25.74 18.98
N GLY A 214 11.66 -25.03 18.10
CA GLY A 214 12.65 -25.62 17.20
C GLY A 214 13.27 -24.62 16.24
N VAL A 215 14.27 -25.09 15.50
CA VAL A 215 14.88 -24.33 14.39
C VAL A 215 14.37 -24.92 13.09
N TYR A 216 13.69 -24.11 12.30
CA TYR A 216 13.13 -24.50 11.01
C TYR A 216 13.99 -23.89 9.89
N GLY A 217 14.40 -24.70 8.91
CA GLY A 217 15.17 -24.27 7.75
C GLY A 217 14.49 -24.67 6.45
N ALA A 218 14.60 -23.84 5.42
CA ALA A 218 14.15 -24.13 4.07
C ALA A 218 15.12 -23.50 3.06
N GLU A 219 15.30 -24.14 1.92
CA GLU A 219 16.11 -23.67 0.79
C GLU A 219 15.27 -23.75 -0.48
N ARG A 220 15.46 -22.77 -1.38
CA ARG A 220 14.80 -22.74 -2.68
C ARG A 220 15.77 -22.23 -3.74
N GLU A 221 15.91 -22.98 -4.81
CA GLU A 221 16.64 -22.56 -6.01
C GLU A 221 15.71 -21.76 -6.93
N LEU A 222 16.28 -20.74 -7.58
CA LEU A 222 15.61 -19.88 -8.55
C LEU A 222 16.50 -19.82 -9.80
N ASP A 223 15.93 -20.07 -10.96
CA ASP A 223 16.61 -19.93 -12.24
C ASP A 223 16.55 -18.46 -12.71
N HIS A 224 17.72 -17.89 -13.05
CA HIS A 224 17.79 -16.57 -13.65
C HIS A 224 17.85 -16.70 -15.18
N LEU A 225 16.85 -16.17 -15.88
CA LEU A 225 16.79 -16.12 -17.36
C LEU A 225 17.76 -15.11 -18.00
N LEU A 226 18.65 -14.49 -17.24
CA LEU A 226 19.65 -13.55 -17.74
C LEU A 226 21.01 -14.25 -17.85
N ASP A 227 21.22 -14.87 -19.00
CA ASP A 227 22.50 -15.24 -19.61
C ASP A 227 23.63 -15.72 -18.67
N THR A 228 23.71 -17.04 -18.49
CA THR A 228 24.89 -17.93 -18.48
C THR A 228 26.28 -17.51 -17.95
N GLN A 229 26.46 -16.41 -17.22
CA GLN A 229 27.77 -16.02 -16.64
C GLN A 229 27.73 -15.49 -15.19
N LEU A 230 26.57 -15.50 -14.52
CA LEU A 230 26.46 -15.15 -13.09
C LEU A 230 26.06 -16.36 -12.22
N GLN A 231 26.70 -17.51 -12.43
CA GLN A 231 26.56 -18.69 -11.55
C GLN A 231 27.30 -18.57 -10.21
N GLN A 232 27.63 -17.36 -9.75
CA GLN A 232 28.49 -17.16 -8.57
C GLN A 232 28.01 -16.08 -7.60
N PHE A 233 26.68 -15.99 -7.40
CA PHE A 233 26.10 -15.30 -6.25
C PHE A 233 24.97 -16.13 -5.62
N LEU A 234 25.25 -17.41 -5.36
CA LEU A 234 24.50 -18.19 -4.39
C LEU A 234 25.15 -17.97 -3.02
N SER A 235 24.75 -16.91 -2.33
CA SER A 235 25.11 -16.73 -0.93
C SER A 235 23.86 -16.57 -0.07
N GLU A 236 23.47 -17.69 0.53
CA GLU A 236 22.69 -17.83 1.77
C GLU A 236 21.87 -16.61 2.24
N TYR A 237 20.61 -16.51 1.84
CA TYR A 237 19.63 -15.74 2.61
C TYR A 237 19.07 -16.63 3.74
N ARG A 238 19.78 -16.67 4.88
CA ARG A 238 19.24 -17.27 6.10
C ARG A 238 18.22 -16.33 6.73
N PHE A 239 16.93 -16.61 6.56
CA PHE A 239 15.91 -16.01 7.42
C PHE A 239 15.95 -16.69 8.79
N PHE A 240 16.61 -16.06 9.77
CA PHE A 240 16.49 -16.45 11.16
C PHE A 240 15.24 -15.79 11.77
N LEU A 241 14.16 -16.56 11.94
CA LEU A 241 13.09 -16.18 12.86
C LEU A 241 13.54 -16.51 14.29
N LEU A 242 14.27 -15.60 14.92
CA LEU A 242 14.63 -15.72 16.33
C LEU A 242 13.48 -15.16 17.17
N TYR A 243 12.47 -16.00 17.46
CA TYR A 243 11.34 -15.60 18.30
C TYR A 243 11.69 -15.79 19.79
N ARG A 244 12.52 -14.90 20.33
CA ARG A 244 12.79 -14.84 21.77
C ARG A 244 12.69 -13.40 22.27
N SER A 245 11.74 -13.16 23.19
CA SER A 245 11.64 -11.99 24.08
C SER A 245 10.89 -10.70 23.61
N LEU A 246 9.72 -10.81 22.98
CA LEU A 246 8.76 -9.68 22.83
C LEU A 246 7.35 -10.06 23.35
N LEU A 247 7.30 -10.72 24.50
CA LEU A 247 6.07 -11.30 25.06
C LEU A 247 5.37 -10.43 26.13
N ASP A 248 5.91 -9.27 26.53
CA ASP A 248 5.44 -8.56 27.74
C ASP A 248 4.76 -7.19 27.51
N HIS A 249 4.19 -6.94 26.34
CA HIS A 249 3.45 -5.68 26.09
C HIS A 249 2.02 -5.95 25.62
N CYS A 250 1.21 -6.51 26.53
CA CYS A 250 -0.25 -6.36 26.65
C CYS A 250 -0.71 -7.32 27.75
N SER A 251 -0.52 -6.90 29.01
CA SER A 251 -1.10 -7.52 30.21
C SER A 251 -1.89 -6.47 30.97
#